data_AF-A0A524PFP2-F1
#
_entry.id   AF-A0A524PFP2-F1
#
_cell.length_a   1.000
_cell.length_b   1.000
_cell.length_c   1.000
_cell.angle_alpha   90.00
_cell.angle_beta   90.00
_cell.angle_gamma   90.00
#
_symmetry.space_group_name_H-M   'P 1'
#
loop_
_entity.id
_entity.type
_entity.pdbx_description
1 polymer ?
#
loop_
_entity_poly.entity_id
_entity_poly.type
_entity_poly.pdbx_seq_one_letter_code
_entity_poly.pdbx_strand_id
1 'polypeptide(L)'
;MTHQHDSPNWGTATKALIAFAVMVITAGIILRFSQIIPLLILAIILTLIILPVVQFMVLRFRFPWSVASSIAMLLLVAAIVGASTATGVVVVQQLQGLFMIVQRFLSDLPNELARLSATTYMLGPWVIDLSQFDLQSLGEQLLAMVQPL
;
A
#
# COMPACT_ATOMS: atom_id res chain seq x y z
N MET A 1 64.02 -15.26 24.42
CA MET A 1 63.78 -14.49 23.18
C MET A 1 62.38 -14.83 22.70
N THR A 2 61.41 -13.97 22.95
CA THR A 2 59.99 -14.22 22.62
C THR A 2 59.67 -13.59 21.27
N HIS A 3 59.46 -14.42 20.25
CA HIS A 3 59.05 -13.98 18.91
C HIS A 3 57.58 -13.52 18.96
N GLN A 4 57.35 -12.21 19.05
CA GLN A 4 56.04 -11.61 18.78
C GLN A 4 55.70 -11.82 17.30
N HIS A 5 54.73 -12.69 17.05
CA HIS A 5 54.10 -12.83 15.74
C HIS A 5 53.02 -11.76 15.61
N ASP A 6 53.42 -10.55 15.21
CA ASP A 6 52.45 -9.54 14.78
C ASP A 6 51.88 -9.94 13.42
N SER A 7 50.57 -10.18 13.38
CA SER A 7 49.85 -10.51 12.15
C SER A 7 49.95 -9.35 11.15
N PRO A 8 50.10 -9.63 9.83
CA PRO A 8 50.31 -8.58 8.84
C PRO A 8 49.21 -7.53 8.85
N ASN A 9 49.60 -6.26 8.88
CA ASN A 9 48.68 -5.13 8.87
C ASN A 9 47.92 -5.12 7.54
N TRP A 10 46.61 -5.33 7.58
CA TRP A 10 45.77 -5.41 6.38
C TRP A 10 45.87 -4.08 5.62
N GLY A 11 46.19 -4.15 4.33
CA GLY A 11 46.31 -2.97 3.46
C GLY A 11 45.00 -2.18 3.41
N THR A 12 45.11 -0.85 3.26
CA THR A 12 43.96 0.07 3.27
C THR A 12 42.89 -0.30 2.23
N ALA A 13 43.31 -0.80 1.08
CA ALA A 13 42.43 -1.32 0.04
C ALA A 13 41.62 -2.55 0.50
N THR A 14 42.24 -3.49 1.22
CA THR A 14 41.57 -4.68 1.76
C THR A 14 40.54 -4.30 2.83
N LYS A 15 40.87 -3.35 3.71
CA LYS A 15 39.91 -2.82 4.71
C LYS A 15 38.72 -2.13 4.03
N ALA A 16 38.95 -1.34 2.98
CA ALA A 16 37.89 -0.69 2.23
C ALA A 16 36.97 -1.69 1.54
N LEU A 17 37.53 -2.74 0.92
CA LEU A 17 36.76 -3.80 0.27
C LEU A 17 35.85 -4.54 1.27
N ILE A 18 36.37 -4.85 2.46
CA ILE A 18 35.61 -5.54 3.52
C ILE A 18 34.51 -4.64 4.07
N ALA A 19 34.80 -3.37 4.31
CA ALA A 19 33.79 -2.41 4.77
C ALA A 19 32.65 -2.29 3.75
N PHE A 20 32.98 -2.22 2.46
CA PHE A 20 31.98 -2.20 1.40
C PHE A 20 31.19 -3.51 1.32
N ALA A 21 31.86 -4.66 1.40
CA ALA A 21 31.20 -5.96 1.41
C ALA A 21 30.22 -6.10 2.59
N VAL A 22 30.63 -5.71 3.80
CA VAL A 22 29.78 -5.70 4.99
C VAL A 22 28.60 -4.74 4.82
N MET A 23 28.83 -3.56 4.26
CA MET A 23 27.76 -2.59 4.00
C MET A 23 26.72 -3.14 3.00
N VAL A 24 27.17 -3.75 1.90
CA VAL A 24 26.30 -4.36 0.88
C VAL A 24 25.53 -5.54 1.45
N ILE A 25 26.17 -6.41 2.23
CA ILE A 25 25.51 -7.55 2.89
C ILE A 25 24.45 -7.04 3.86
N THR A 26 24.78 -6.04 4.69
CA THR A 26 23.85 -5.47 5.67
C THR A 26 22.67 -4.80 4.98
N ALA A 27 22.92 -3.99 3.96
CA ALA A 27 21.88 -3.36 3.16
C ALA A 27 21.00 -4.42 2.44
N GLY A 28 21.61 -5.46 1.90
CA GLY A 28 20.91 -6.59 1.27
C GLY A 28 19.99 -7.32 2.24
N ILE A 29 20.46 -7.57 3.48
CA ILE A 29 19.63 -8.14 4.55
C ILE A 29 18.48 -7.19 4.90
N ILE A 30 18.74 -5.90 5.14
CA ILE A 30 17.68 -4.94 5.48
C ILE A 30 16.61 -4.86 4.38
N LEU A 31 17.02 -4.79 3.11
CA LEU A 31 16.09 -4.75 1.99
C LEU A 31 15.32 -6.07 1.84
N ARG A 32 16.00 -7.21 1.98
CA ARG A 32 15.38 -8.55 1.88
C ARG A 32 14.36 -8.80 2.98
N PHE A 33 14.66 -8.37 4.21
CA PHE A 33 13.81 -8.57 5.38
C PHE A 33 12.93 -7.34 5.70
N SER A 34 12.95 -6.30 4.85
CA SER A 34 12.14 -5.08 5.00
C SER A 34 10.63 -5.36 5.07
N GLN A 35 10.16 -6.44 4.46
CA GLN A 35 8.76 -6.86 4.53
C GLN A 35 8.41 -7.55 5.86
N ILE A 36 9.39 -8.14 6.55
CA ILE A 36 9.19 -8.87 7.80
C ILE A 36 9.29 -7.94 9.01
N ILE A 37 10.09 -6.87 8.92
CA ILE A 37 10.24 -5.88 10.00
C ILE A 37 8.88 -5.28 10.43
N PRO A 38 8.00 -4.79 9.53
CA PRO A 38 6.66 -4.32 9.90
C PRO A 38 5.82 -5.39 10.58
N LEU A 39 5.90 -6.65 10.14
CA LEU A 39 5.13 -7.76 10.71
C LEU A 39 5.60 -8.09 12.14
N LEU A 40 6.91 -8.05 12.39
CA LEU A 40 7.48 -8.25 13.73
C LEU A 40 7.11 -7.10 14.67
N ILE A 41 7.19 -5.86 14.20
CA ILE A 41 6.78 -4.68 14.98
C ILE A 41 5.29 -4.80 15.32
N LEU A 42 4.45 -5.18 14.36
CA LEU A 42 3.03 -5.41 14.58
C LEU A 42 2.79 -6.49 15.64
N ALA A 43 3.52 -7.62 15.58
CA ALA A 43 3.42 -8.68 16.57
C ALA A 43 3.79 -8.21 17.99
N ILE A 44 4.83 -7.38 18.11
CA ILE A 44 5.23 -6.76 19.40
C ILE A 44 4.13 -5.82 19.89
N ILE A 45 3.58 -4.97 19.03
CA ILE A 45 2.49 -4.05 19.38
C ILE A 45 1.25 -4.85 19.86
N LEU A 46 0.85 -5.89 19.12
CA LEU A 46 -0.25 -6.77 19.50
C LEU A 46 0.01 -7.41 20.87
N THR A 47 1.22 -7.92 21.09
CA THR A 47 1.60 -8.52 22.37
C THR A 47 1.50 -7.50 23.51
N LEU A 48 1.99 -6.27 23.29
CA LEU A 48 1.89 -5.18 24.27
C LEU A 48 0.46 -4.74 24.55
N ILE A 49 -0.47 -4.91 23.60
CA ILE A 49 -1.91 -4.65 23.81
C ILE A 49 -2.56 -5.81 24.57
N ILE A 50 -2.17 -7.06 24.31
CA ILE A 50 -2.74 -8.25 24.95
C ILE A 50 -2.31 -8.36 26.42
N LEU A 51 -1.04 -8.08 26.73
CA LEU A 51 -0.52 -8.16 28.09
C LEU A 51 -1.36 -7.41 29.14
N PRO A 52 -1.70 -6.12 28.97
CA PRO A 52 -2.52 -5.38 29.94
C PRO A 52 -3.96 -5.91 29.98
N VAL A 53 -4.51 -6.42 28.88
CA VAL A 53 -5.84 -7.05 28.85
C VAL A 53 -5.85 -8.32 29.69
N VAL A 54 -4.85 -9.19 29.52
CA VAL A 54 -4.70 -10.41 30.32
C VAL A 54 -4.51 -10.08 31.79
N GLN A 55 -3.63 -9.13 32.11
CA GLN A 55 -3.42 -8.68 33.49
C GLN A 55 -4.69 -8.10 34.09
N PHE A 56 -5.43 -7.27 33.36
CA PHE A 56 -6.71 -6.72 33.82
C PHE A 56 -7.72 -7.84 34.13
N MET A 57 -7.80 -8.87 33.29
CA MET A 57 -8.67 -10.03 33.53
C MET A 57 -8.24 -10.85 34.75
N VAL A 58 -6.94 -11.10 34.92
CA VAL A 58 -6.40 -11.84 36.08
C VAL A 58 -6.62 -11.06 37.38
N LEU A 59 -6.35 -9.75 37.39
CA LEU A 59 -6.49 -8.92 38.59
C LEU A 59 -7.96 -8.65 38.95
N ARG A 60 -8.83 -8.38 37.95
CA ARG A 60 -10.23 -8.00 38.20
C ARG A 60 -11.16 -9.19 38.39
N PHE A 61 -10.98 -10.26 37.62
CA PHE A 61 -11.84 -11.44 37.65
C PHE A 61 -11.24 -12.64 38.40
N ARG A 62 -9.99 -12.51 38.89
CA ARG A 62 -9.25 -13.57 39.62
C ARG A 62 -9.14 -14.88 38.83
N PHE A 63 -9.16 -14.81 37.50
CA PHE A 63 -8.98 -15.99 36.66
C PHE A 63 -7.54 -16.54 36.77
N PRO A 64 -7.36 -17.86 36.66
CA PRO A 64 -6.02 -18.43 36.49
C PRO A 64 -5.43 -17.93 35.17
N TRP A 65 -4.13 -17.66 35.17
CA TRP A 65 -3.43 -17.02 34.05
C TRP A 65 -3.65 -17.72 32.69
N SER A 66 -3.80 -19.06 32.68
CA SER A 66 -4.05 -19.82 31.45
C SER A 66 -5.44 -19.57 30.83
N VAL A 67 -6.46 -19.31 31.65
CA VAL A 67 -7.82 -19.02 31.18
C VAL A 67 -7.86 -17.60 30.63
N ALA A 68 -7.23 -16.65 31.31
CA ALA A 68 -7.15 -15.27 30.86
C ALA A 68 -6.37 -15.15 29.53
N SER A 69 -5.25 -15.86 29.38
CA SER A 69 -4.50 -15.86 28.12
C SER A 69 -5.29 -16.50 26.98
N SER A 70 -6.00 -17.61 27.24
CA SER A 70 -6.84 -18.28 26.23
C SER A 70 -7.99 -17.38 25.76
N ILE A 71 -8.67 -16.70 26.67
CA ILE A 71 -9.75 -15.77 26.31
C ILE A 71 -9.20 -14.57 25.54
N ALA A 72 -8.06 -14.02 25.96
CA ALA A 72 -7.43 -12.92 25.22
C ALA A 72 -6.99 -13.34 23.81
N MET A 73 -6.50 -14.57 23.64
CA MET A 73 -6.15 -15.13 22.34
C MET A 73 -7.39 -15.30 21.45
N LEU A 74 -8.51 -15.78 21.99
CA LEU A 74 -9.77 -15.88 21.26
C LEU A 74 -10.29 -14.51 20.84
N LEU A 75 -10.20 -13.52 21.72
CA LEU A 75 -10.58 -12.14 21.43
C LEU A 75 -9.70 -11.56 20.31
N LEU A 76 -8.38 -11.81 20.35
CA LEU A 76 -7.47 -11.42 19.27
C LEU A 76 -7.86 -12.05 17.92
N VAL A 77 -8.13 -13.35 17.90
CA VAL A 77 -8.57 -14.04 16.67
C VAL A 77 -9.85 -13.42 16.14
N ALA A 78 -10.84 -13.19 17.01
CA ALA A 78 -12.10 -12.53 16.63
C ALA A 78 -11.85 -11.12 16.08
N ALA A 79 -10.93 -10.36 16.68
CA ALA A 79 -10.56 -9.02 16.22
C ALA A 79 -9.88 -9.06 14.84
N ILE A 80 -9.00 -10.03 14.58
CA ILE A 80 -8.34 -10.21 13.28
C ILE A 80 -9.38 -10.58 12.21
N VAL A 81 -10.28 -11.51 12.49
CA VAL A 81 -11.35 -11.90 11.56
C VAL A 81 -12.28 -10.72 11.27
N GLY A 82 -12.70 -9.99 12.31
CA GLY A 82 -13.52 -8.79 12.16
C GLY A 82 -12.83 -7.71 11.33
N ALA A 83 -11.55 -7.43 11.63
CA ALA A 83 -10.76 -6.46 10.88
C ALA A 83 -10.59 -6.89 9.41
N SER A 84 -10.28 -8.15 9.14
CA SER A 84 -10.13 -8.66 7.77
C SER A 84 -11.42 -8.53 6.96
N THR A 85 -12.56 -8.79 7.59
CA THR A 85 -13.88 -8.62 6.96
C THR A 85 -14.17 -7.16 6.67
N ALA A 86 -13.89 -6.27 7.63
CA ALA A 86 -14.04 -4.83 7.45
C ALA A 86 -13.13 -4.29 6.33
N THR A 87 -11.86 -4.72 6.28
CA THR A 87 -10.93 -4.38 5.20
C THR A 87 -11.46 -4.87 3.86
N GLY A 88 -12.00 -6.09 3.78
CA GLY A 88 -12.62 -6.62 2.56
C GLY A 88 -13.77 -5.73 2.05
N VAL A 89 -14.65 -5.28 2.95
CA VAL A 89 -15.75 -4.37 2.60
C VAL A 89 -15.22 -3.02 2.08
N VAL A 90 -14.19 -2.46 2.71
CA VAL A 90 -13.59 -1.18 2.29
C VAL A 90 -12.99 -1.29 0.88
N VAL A 91 -12.30 -2.37 0.55
CA VAL A 91 -11.74 -2.58 -0.80
C VAL A 91 -12.85 -2.64 -1.84
N VAL A 92 -13.95 -3.36 -1.57
CA VAL A 92 -15.10 -3.43 -2.47
C VAL A 92 -15.74 -2.05 -2.68
N GLN A 93 -15.93 -1.28 -1.60
CA GLN A 93 -16.45 0.09 -1.69
C GLN A 93 -15.53 1.01 -2.48
N GLN A 94 -14.21 0.88 -2.31
CA GLN A 94 -13.24 1.66 -3.05
C GLN A 94 -13.29 1.37 -4.56
N LEU A 95 -13.44 0.09 -4.94
CA LEU A 95 -13.62 -0.31 -6.34
C LEU A 95 -14.94 0.20 -6.94
N GLN A 96 -16.03 0.17 -6.17
CA GLN A 96 -17.30 0.76 -6.60
C GLN A 96 -17.19 2.27 -6.83
N GLY A 97 -16.45 2.98 -5.98
CA GLY A 97 -16.14 4.40 -6.16
C GLY A 97 -15.43 4.68 -7.48
N LEU A 98 -14.40 3.89 -7.81
CA LEU A 98 -13.69 4.01 -9.08
C LEU A 98 -14.61 3.72 -10.27
N PHE A 99 -15.44 2.68 -10.17
CA PHE A 99 -16.40 2.35 -11.23
C PHE A 99 -17.40 3.47 -11.46
N MET A 100 -17.96 4.08 -10.40
CA MET A 100 -18.85 5.24 -10.51
C MET A 100 -18.16 6.47 -11.11
N ILE A 101 -16.89 6.72 -10.76
CA ILE A 101 -16.13 7.84 -11.34
C ILE A 101 -15.91 7.62 -12.84
N VAL A 102 -15.51 6.41 -13.24
CA VAL A 102 -15.32 6.05 -14.65
C VAL A 102 -16.66 6.17 -15.41
N GLN A 103 -17.75 5.65 -14.86
CA GLN A 103 -19.08 5.77 -15.47
C GLN A 103 -19.53 7.22 -15.65
N ARG A 104 -19.32 8.08 -14.64
CA ARG A 104 -19.63 9.51 -14.73
C ARG A 104 -18.78 10.19 -15.79
N PHE A 105 -17.47 9.93 -15.81
CA PHE A 105 -16.57 10.50 -16.82
C PHE A 105 -16.97 10.10 -18.24
N LEU A 106 -17.38 8.85 -18.45
CA LEU A 106 -17.86 8.37 -19.75
C LEU A 106 -19.24 8.94 -20.12
N SER A 107 -20.11 9.18 -19.14
CA SER A 107 -21.44 9.77 -19.39
C SER A 107 -21.38 11.28 -19.63
N ASP A 108 -20.42 11.97 -19.00
CA ASP A 108 -20.22 13.41 -19.14
C ASP A 108 -19.31 13.76 -20.33
N LEU A 109 -18.49 12.82 -20.81
CA LEU A 109 -17.59 12.99 -21.96
C LEU A 109 -18.30 13.56 -23.21
N PRO A 110 -19.46 13.03 -23.66
CA PRO A 110 -20.16 13.57 -24.83
C PRO A 110 -20.59 15.02 -24.63
N ASN A 111 -21.03 15.39 -23.42
CA ASN A 111 -21.44 16.76 -23.11
C ASN A 111 -20.24 17.72 -23.08
N GLU A 112 -19.09 17.28 -22.57
CA GLU A 112 -17.85 18.06 -22.62
C GLU A 112 -17.30 18.18 -24.04
N LEU A 113 -17.38 17.11 -24.85
CA LEU A 113 -17.03 17.14 -26.28
C LEU A 113 -17.96 18.06 -27.08
N ALA A 114 -19.25 18.09 -26.78
CA ALA A 114 -20.24 18.98 -27.40
C ALA A 114 -20.00 20.46 -27.05
N ARG A 115 -19.48 20.75 -25.84
CA ARG A 115 -19.06 22.11 -25.46
C ARG A 115 -17.78 22.55 -26.17
N LEU A 116 -16.83 21.62 -26.34
CA LEU A 116 -15.59 21.86 -27.06
C LEU A 116 -15.79 22.00 -28.58
N SER A 117 -16.71 21.25 -29.19
CA SER A 117 -17.04 21.37 -30.62
C SER A 117 -17.73 22.69 -30.96
N ALA A 118 -18.48 23.26 -30.01
CA ALA A 118 -19.11 24.57 -30.13
C ALA A 118 -18.14 25.75 -29.91
N THR A 119 -16.87 25.49 -29.54
CA THR A 119 -15.88 26.53 -29.24
C THR A 119 -14.85 26.61 -30.36
N THR A 120 -14.93 27.67 -31.17
CA THR A 120 -13.90 27.99 -32.17
C THR A 120 -12.63 28.47 -31.47
N TYR A 121 -11.57 27.66 -31.46
CA TYR A 121 -10.30 28.04 -30.83
C TYR A 121 -9.42 28.80 -31.83
N MET A 122 -9.22 30.09 -31.58
CA MET A 122 -8.27 30.92 -32.34
C MET A 122 -6.86 30.76 -31.74
N LEU A 123 -6.05 29.88 -32.31
CA LEU A 123 -4.64 29.73 -31.98
C LEU A 123 -3.80 30.60 -32.93
N GLY A 124 -3.73 31.90 -32.64
CA GLY A 124 -3.00 32.87 -33.47
C GLY A 124 -3.63 33.04 -34.88
N PRO A 125 -2.84 33.20 -35.97
CA PRO A 125 -3.38 33.38 -37.33
C PRO A 125 -4.07 32.13 -37.92
N TRP A 126 -4.20 31.06 -37.15
CA TRP A 126 -4.86 29.81 -37.55
C TRP A 126 -6.17 29.65 -36.78
N VAL A 127 -7.30 29.64 -37.50
CA VAL A 127 -8.63 29.37 -36.94
C VAL A 127 -8.86 27.86 -37.00
N ILE A 128 -8.72 27.19 -35.86
CA ILE A 128 -9.06 25.77 -35.75
C ILE A 128 -10.53 25.71 -35.34
N ASP A 129 -11.38 25.55 -36.35
CA ASP A 129 -12.79 25.27 -36.13
C ASP A 129 -12.94 23.79 -35.78
N LEU A 130 -13.37 23.49 -34.55
CA LEU A 130 -13.61 22.12 -34.07
C LEU A 130 -15.02 21.65 -34.42
N SER A 131 -15.89 22.52 -34.95
CA SER A 131 -17.26 22.18 -35.37
C SER A 131 -17.32 21.29 -36.62
N GLN A 132 -16.26 21.28 -37.43
CA GLN A 132 -16.13 20.44 -38.62
C GLN A 132 -15.79 18.97 -38.30
N PHE A 133 -15.35 18.68 -37.08
CA PHE A 133 -15.16 17.32 -36.59
C PHE A 133 -16.40 16.92 -35.79
N ASP A 134 -17.09 15.85 -36.21
CA ASP A 134 -18.24 15.29 -35.49
C ASP A 134 -17.76 14.54 -34.23
N LEU A 135 -17.26 15.32 -33.26
CA LEU A 135 -16.81 14.86 -31.95
C LEU A 135 -17.94 14.21 -31.15
N GLN A 136 -19.20 14.49 -31.52
CA GLN A 136 -20.38 13.89 -30.93
C GLN A 136 -20.49 12.41 -31.33
N SER A 137 -20.29 12.07 -32.61
CA SER A 137 -20.26 10.67 -33.08
C SER A 137 -19.16 9.81 -32.41
N LEU A 138 -18.01 10.41 -32.09
CA LEU A 138 -16.93 9.73 -31.37
C LEU A 138 -17.30 9.46 -29.90
N GLY A 139 -18.00 10.39 -29.25
CA GLY A 139 -18.54 10.19 -27.90
C GLY A 139 -19.55 9.04 -27.84
N GLU A 140 -20.43 8.95 -28.84
CA GLU A 140 -21.43 7.88 -28.96
C GLU A 140 -20.79 6.50 -29.22
N GLN A 141 -19.75 6.43 -30.05
CA GLN A 141 -19.01 5.18 -30.30
C GLN A 141 -18.25 4.68 -29.07
N LEU A 142 -17.64 5.59 -28.31
CA LEU A 142 -16.94 5.24 -27.06
C LEU A 142 -17.92 4.77 -25.98
N LEU A 143 -19.10 5.38 -25.90
CA LEU A 143 -20.19 4.92 -25.03
C LEU A 143 -20.66 3.51 -25.41
N ALA A 144 -20.81 3.23 -26.70
CA ALA A 144 -21.25 1.92 -27.21
C ALA A 144 -20.23 0.80 -26.94
N MET A 145 -18.93 1.12 -26.83
CA MET A 145 -17.90 0.14 -26.47
C MET A 145 -17.85 -0.19 -24.96
N VAL A 146 -18.30 0.73 -24.11
CA VAL A 146 -18.17 0.58 -22.65
C VAL A 146 -19.49 0.23 -21.97
N GLN A 147 -20.64 0.53 -22.57
CA GLN A 147 -21.92 -0.03 -22.13
C GLN A 147 -21.95 -1.52 -22.48
N PRO A 148 -21.86 -2.43 -21.48
CA PRO A 148 -22.19 -3.82 -21.72
C PRO A 148 -23.71 -3.93 -21.84
N LEU A 149 -24.19 -4.79 -22.73
CA LEU A 149 -25.56 -5.29 -22.69
C LEU A 149 -25.88 -5.92 -21.33
#